data_AF-A0A7G8VNI9-F1
#
_entry.id   AF-A0A7G8VNI9-F1
#
_cell.length_a   1.000
_cell.length_b   1.000
_cell.length_c   1.000
_cell.angle_alpha   90.00
_cell.angle_beta   90.00
_cell.angle_gamma   90.00
#
_symmetry.space_group_name_H-M   'P 1'
#
loop_
_entity.id
_entity.type
_entity.pdbx_description
1 polymer ?
#
loop_
_entity_poly.entity_id
_entity_poly.type
_entity_poly.pdbx_seq_one_letter_code
_entity_poly.pdbx_strand_id
1 'polypeptide(L)'
;MLCVAESMHGVNSATSQLRITVIVPPVFRVLQITPAGEGYDYRVWTNMKSIILAGREYRFDRIGETTLHLRASPDNVWMIHGL
;
A
#
# COMPACT_ATOMS: atom_id res chain seq x y z
N MET A 1 2.59 66.37 27.49
CA MET A 1 1.75 65.16 27.67
C MET A 1 1.83 64.38 26.37
N LEU A 2 2.67 63.33 26.32
CA LEU A 2 2.80 62.44 25.16
C LEU A 2 2.10 61.12 25.51
N CYS A 3 1.04 60.80 24.77
CA CYS A 3 0.40 59.49 24.83
C CYS A 3 1.28 58.48 24.09
N VAL A 4 2.00 57.64 24.82
CA VAL A 4 2.61 56.42 24.29
C VAL A 4 1.51 55.37 24.26
N ALA A 5 0.97 55.09 23.06
CA ALA A 5 0.26 53.85 22.82
C ALA A 5 1.31 52.76 22.62
N GLU A 6 1.62 52.00 23.69
CA GLU A 6 2.33 50.74 23.54
C GLU A 6 1.45 49.81 22.70
N SER A 7 1.86 49.59 21.45
CA SER A 7 1.32 48.51 20.65
C SER A 7 1.81 47.20 21.27
N MET A 8 1.03 46.67 22.22
CA MET A 8 1.12 45.27 22.58
C MET A 8 0.80 44.47 21.31
N HIS A 9 1.84 44.15 20.56
CA HIS A 9 1.82 43.13 19.53
C HIS A 9 1.58 41.83 20.27
N GLY A 10 0.29 41.52 20.49
CA GLY A 10 -0.14 40.26 21.03
C GLY A 10 0.54 39.16 20.22
N VAL A 11 1.13 38.20 20.94
CA VAL A 11 1.62 36.95 20.36
C VAL A 11 0.40 36.18 19.89
N ASN A 12 -0.16 36.61 18.76
CA ASN A 12 -1.16 35.88 18.01
C ASN A 12 -0.39 34.77 17.31
N SER A 13 -0.17 33.68 18.05
CA SER A 13 0.19 32.39 17.48
C SER A 13 -0.90 32.02 16.48
N ALA A 14 -0.68 32.34 15.21
CA ALA A 14 -1.50 31.85 14.12
C ALA A 14 -1.10 30.40 13.87
N THR A 15 -1.80 29.46 14.50
CA THR A 15 -1.66 28.04 14.16
C THR A 15 -2.28 27.81 12.79
N SER A 16 -1.45 27.71 11.76
CA SER A 16 -1.86 27.21 10.44
C SER A 16 -1.80 25.69 10.44
N GLN A 17 -2.88 25.02 10.07
CA GLN A 17 -2.93 23.56 9.95
C GLN A 17 -2.84 23.17 8.47
N LEU A 18 -1.77 22.46 8.11
CA LEU A 18 -1.61 21.83 6.80
C LEU A 18 -1.98 20.34 6.91
N ARG A 19 -2.97 19.90 6.15
CA ARG A 19 -3.32 18.47 6.01
C ARG A 19 -2.90 18.00 4.62
N ILE A 20 -2.00 17.03 4.56
CA ILE A 20 -1.61 16.34 3.32
C ILE A 20 -2.18 14.93 3.37
N THR A 21 -2.86 14.51 2.30
CA THR A 21 -3.35 13.15 2.13
C THR A 21 -2.68 12.55 0.91
N VAL A 22 -2.07 11.36 1.06
CA VAL A 22 -1.49 10.59 -0.04
C VAL A 22 -2.30 9.32 -0.21
N ILE A 23 -2.79 9.08 -1.42
CA ILE A 23 -3.52 7.86 -1.78
C ILE A 23 -2.56 6.98 -2.57
N VAL A 24 -2.26 5.80 -2.03
CA VAL A 24 -1.45 4.79 -2.72
C VAL A 24 -2.38 3.70 -3.23
N PRO A 25 -2.53 3.52 -4.55
CA PRO A 25 -3.42 2.51 -5.09
C PRO A 25 -2.88 1.10 -4.80
N PRO A 26 -3.75 0.09 -4.68
CA PRO A 26 -3.33 -1.31 -4.60
C PRO A 26 -2.56 -1.74 -5.85
N VAL A 27 -1.45 -2.45 -5.66
CA VAL A 27 -0.60 -2.97 -6.73
C VAL A 27 -0.23 -4.42 -6.42
N PHE A 28 -0.37 -5.26 -7.44
CA PHE A 28 0.13 -6.62 -7.45
C PHE A 28 0.69 -6.92 -8.84
N ARG A 29 1.91 -7.46 -8.89
CA ARG A 29 2.60 -7.80 -10.14
C ARG A 29 3.23 -9.17 -10.04
N VAL A 30 3.08 -9.97 -11.07
CA VAL A 30 3.85 -11.21 -11.24
C VAL A 30 5.17 -10.85 -11.91
N LEU A 31 6.28 -11.18 -11.27
CA LEU A 31 7.64 -10.92 -11.77
C LEU A 31 8.21 -12.13 -12.49
N GLN A 32 7.97 -13.33 -11.96
CA GLN A 32 8.45 -14.58 -12.51
C GLN A 32 7.54 -15.73 -12.09
N ILE A 33 7.43 -16.74 -12.95
CA ILE A 33 6.73 -17.99 -12.66
C ILE A 33 7.72 -19.12 -12.88
N THR A 34 7.86 -19.98 -11.89
CA THR A 34 8.76 -21.14 -11.95
C THR A 34 7.95 -22.40 -11.66
N PRO A 35 7.97 -23.43 -12.53
CA PRO A 35 7.37 -24.72 -12.22
C PRO A 35 8.02 -25.33 -10.97
N ALA A 36 7.20 -25.86 -10.06
CA ALA A 36 7.62 -26.56 -8.86
C ALA A 36 6.94 -27.94 -8.80
N GLY A 37 7.44 -28.85 -7.96
CA GLY A 37 7.00 -30.26 -7.95
C GLY A 37 5.48 -30.46 -7.87
N GLU A 38 4.77 -29.60 -7.13
CA GLU A 38 3.31 -29.63 -6.93
C GLU A 38 2.65 -28.29 -7.29
N GLY A 39 3.04 -27.72 -8.44
CA GLY A 39 2.43 -26.49 -8.98
C GLY A 39 3.43 -25.49 -9.51
N TYR A 40 3.26 -24.23 -9.13
CA TYR A 40 4.07 -23.12 -9.61
C TYR A 40 4.39 -22.13 -8.49
N ASP A 41 5.61 -21.64 -8.53
CA ASP A 41 6.13 -20.60 -7.66
C ASP A 41 6.04 -19.28 -8.40
N TYR A 42 5.17 -18.40 -7.92
CA TYR A 42 5.01 -17.06 -8.45
C TYR A 42 5.83 -16.11 -7.60
N ARG A 43 6.90 -15.54 -8.18
CA ARG A 43 7.58 -14.39 -7.58
C ARG A 43 6.76 -13.16 -7.92
N VAL A 44 6.28 -12.47 -6.88
CA VAL A 44 5.34 -11.36 -7.03
C VAL A 44 5.84 -10.15 -6.26
N TRP A 45 5.43 -8.96 -6.69
CA TRP A 45 5.58 -7.73 -5.93
C TRP A 45 4.20 -7.19 -5.58
N THR A 46 3.98 -6.82 -4.33
CA THR A 46 2.73 -6.19 -3.89
C THR A 46 2.94 -5.14 -2.81
N ASN A 47 2.13 -4.09 -2.82
CA ASN A 47 2.04 -3.13 -1.72
C ASN A 47 0.91 -3.45 -0.71
N MET A 48 0.27 -4.60 -0.87
CA MET A 48 -0.85 -5.05 -0.04
C MET A 48 -0.38 -6.11 0.97
N LYS A 49 -1.08 -6.21 2.10
CA LYS A 49 -0.85 -7.28 3.10
C LYS A 49 -1.53 -8.60 2.72
N SER A 50 -2.55 -8.54 1.89
CA SER A 50 -3.20 -9.72 1.35
C SER A 50 -3.87 -9.45 0.02
N ILE A 51 -4.16 -10.53 -0.71
CA ILE A 51 -4.93 -10.52 -1.95
C ILE A 51 -5.90 -11.70 -1.96
N ILE A 52 -6.88 -11.64 -2.84
CA ILE A 52 -7.79 -12.76 -3.12
C ILE A 52 -7.42 -13.34 -4.49
N LEU A 53 -7.04 -14.61 -4.51
CA LEU A 53 -6.77 -15.37 -5.73
C LEU A 53 -7.69 -16.58 -5.75
N ALA A 54 -8.47 -16.74 -6.83
CA ALA A 54 -9.42 -17.85 -6.97
C ALA A 54 -10.33 -18.05 -5.73
N GLY A 55 -10.78 -16.96 -5.10
CA GLY A 55 -11.64 -17.00 -3.92
C GLY A 55 -10.94 -17.32 -2.59
N ARG A 56 -9.61 -17.50 -2.59
CA ARG A 56 -8.81 -17.71 -1.37
C ARG A 56 -8.00 -16.47 -1.04
N GLU A 57 -8.02 -16.07 0.22
CA GLU A 57 -7.14 -15.01 0.72
C GLU A 57 -5.71 -15.54 0.89
N TYR A 58 -4.75 -14.83 0.32
CA TYR A 58 -3.31 -15.04 0.51
C TYR A 58 -2.75 -13.86 1.28
N ARG A 59 -2.22 -14.13 2.48
CA ARG A 59 -1.60 -13.13 3.33
C ARG A 59 -0.09 -13.18 3.17
N PHE A 60 0.52 -12.01 3.15
CA PHE A 60 1.96 -11.84 3.02
C PHE A 60 2.56 -11.39 4.34
N ASP A 61 3.69 -11.99 4.73
CA ASP A 61 4.44 -11.59 5.92
C ASP A 61 5.00 -10.17 5.80
N ARG A 62 5.28 -9.74 4.56
CA ARG A 62 5.78 -8.40 4.24
C ARG A 62 5.21 -7.88 2.92
N ILE A 63 5.14 -6.57 2.85
CA ILE A 63 4.94 -5.82 1.61
C ILE A 63 6.24 -5.87 0.78
N GLY A 64 6.11 -5.96 -0.54
CA GLY A 64 7.20 -5.98 -1.51
C GLY A 64 7.28 -7.31 -2.26
N GLU A 65 8.50 -7.77 -2.51
CA GLU A 65 8.77 -9.01 -3.23
C GLU A 65 8.61 -10.24 -2.34
N THR A 66 7.85 -11.23 -2.83
CA THR A 66 7.55 -12.48 -2.12
C THR A 66 7.23 -13.62 -3.10
N THR A 67 7.22 -14.86 -2.60
CA THR A 67 6.91 -16.06 -3.39
C THR A 67 5.57 -16.62 -2.97
N LEU A 68 4.68 -16.85 -3.93
CA LEU A 68 3.40 -17.53 -3.76
C LEU A 68 3.43 -18.89 -4.43
N HIS A 69 3.17 -19.94 -3.65
CA HIS A 69 3.00 -21.29 -4.16
C HIS A 69 1.52 -21.51 -4.54
N LEU A 70 1.24 -21.70 -5.83
CA LEU A 70 -0.11 -21.98 -6.33
C LEU A 70 -0.10 -23.29 -7.11
N ARG A 71 -1.19 -24.06 -6.98
CA ARG A 71 -1.37 -25.30 -7.76
C ARG A 71 -1.87 -25.04 -9.18
N ALA A 72 -2.35 -23.84 -9.48
CA ALA A 72 -2.93 -23.48 -10.76
C ALA A 72 -1.89 -22.92 -11.73
N SER A 73 -1.98 -23.34 -13.00
CA SER A 73 -1.23 -22.76 -14.12
C SER A 73 -1.56 -21.27 -14.29
N PRO A 74 -0.60 -20.42 -14.72
CA PRO A 74 -0.79 -18.98 -14.94
C PRO A 74 -2.06 -18.63 -15.71
N ASP A 75 -2.43 -19.45 -16.70
CA ASP A 75 -3.58 -19.21 -17.58
C ASP A 75 -4.94 -19.29 -16.85
N ASN A 76 -4.96 -19.87 -15.65
CA ASN A 76 -6.17 -20.09 -14.85
C ASN A 76 -6.26 -19.17 -13.62
N VAL A 77 -5.28 -18.30 -13.38
CA VAL A 77 -5.27 -17.41 -12.20
C VAL A 77 -5.95 -16.08 -12.54
N TRP A 78 -7.27 -16.04 -12.37
CA TRP A 78 -8.02 -14.78 -12.41
C TRP A 78 -7.84 -14.05 -11.07
N MET A 79 -7.19 -12.88 -11.11
CA MET A 79 -7.00 -12.03 -9.94
C MET A 79 -8.27 -11.21 -9.72
N ILE A 80 -9.04 -11.54 -8.69
CA ILE A 80 -10.21 -10.75 -8.30
C ILE A 80 -9.69 -9.61 -7.41
N HIS A 81 -9.90 -8.38 -7.88
CA HIS A 81 -9.41 -7.13 -7.29
C HIS A 81 -9.45 -7.12 -5.76
N GLY A 82 -8.36 -6.64 -5.14
CA GLY A 82 -8.32 -6.34 -3.72
C GLY A 82 -9.25 -5.16 -3.39
N LEU A 83 -9.99 -5.30 -2.30
CA LEU A 83 -10.87 -4.27 -1.71
C LEU A 83 -10.13 -2.97 -1.39
#